data_AF-A0A0L0C852-F1
#
_entry.id   AF-A0A0L0C852-F1
#
_cell.length_a   1.000
_cell.length_b   1.000
_cell.length_c   1.000
_cell.angle_alpha   90.00
_cell.angle_beta   90.00
_cell.angle_gamma   90.00
#
_symmetry.space_group_name_H-M   'P 1'
#
loop_
_entity.id
_entity.type
_entity.pdbx_description
1 polymer ?
#
loop_
_entity_poly.entity_id
_entity_poly.type
_entity_poly.pdbx_seq_one_letter_code
_entity_poly.pdbx_strand_id
1 'polypeptide(L)'
;MTQRDGIMKFENERIKTLQEERLHIQKKTFTKWMNSFLVKAKMEVEDLFTDLADGVKLLKLLEIISGEKLGKPNNGRMRVHKIENVNKSLAFLHT
;
A
#
# COMPACT_ATOMS: atom_id res chain seq x y z
N MET A 1 -34.09 -15.20 20.91
CA MET A 1 -33.31 -15.04 19.66
C MET A 1 -34.08 -15.71 18.55
N THR A 2 -34.47 -14.98 17.51
CA THR A 2 -35.23 -15.59 16.40
C THR A 2 -34.26 -16.35 15.49
N GLN A 3 -34.73 -17.41 14.83
CA GLN A 3 -33.94 -18.19 13.87
C GLN A 3 -33.31 -17.32 12.77
N ARG A 4 -33.97 -16.19 12.43
CA ARG A 4 -33.46 -15.17 11.49
C ARG A 4 -32.22 -14.44 12.03
N ASP A 5 -32.19 -14.12 13.32
CA ASP A 5 -31.03 -13.44 13.94
C ASP A 5 -29.78 -14.33 13.91
N GLY A 6 -29.95 -15.64 14.11
CA GLY A 6 -28.88 -16.62 14.03
C GLY A 6 -28.28 -16.72 12.63
N ILE A 7 -29.12 -16.75 11.59
CA ILE A 7 -28.70 -16.79 10.18
C ILE A 7 -27.96 -15.50 9.81
N MET A 8 -28.50 -14.34 10.17
CA MET A 8 -27.86 -13.05 9.88
C MET A 8 -26.49 -12.91 10.55
N LYS A 9 -26.35 -13.37 11.80
CA LYS A 9 -25.07 -13.34 12.51
C LYS A 9 -24.02 -14.23 11.83
N PHE A 10 -24.41 -15.45 11.44
CA PHE A 10 -23.51 -16.38 10.75
C PHE A 10 -23.04 -15.83 9.39
N GLU A 11 -23.95 -15.28 8.58
CA GLU A 11 -23.59 -14.69 7.30
C GLU A 11 -22.68 -13.47 7.47
N ASN A 12 -22.93 -12.61 8.47
CA ASN A 12 -22.04 -11.49 8.78
C ASN A 12 -20.64 -11.95 9.20
N GLU A 13 -20.54 -12.99 10.03
CA GLU A 13 -19.25 -13.57 10.44
C GLU A 13 -18.51 -14.17 9.23
N ARG A 14 -19.21 -14.88 8.35
CA ARG A 14 -18.61 -15.42 7.11
C ARG A 14 -18.11 -14.33 6.19
N ILE A 15 -18.91 -13.28 5.96
CA ILE A 15 -18.51 -12.15 5.13
C ILE A 15 -17.25 -11.50 5.70
N LYS A 16 -17.20 -11.29 7.02
CA LYS A 16 -16.03 -10.71 7.69
C LYS A 16 -14.78 -11.57 7.49
N THR A 17 -14.86 -12.87 7.73
CA THR A 17 -13.73 -13.80 7.54
C THR A 17 -13.23 -13.78 6.09
N LEU A 18 -14.14 -13.81 5.11
CA LEU A 18 -13.78 -13.75 3.70
C LEU A 18 -13.14 -12.41 3.32
N GLN A 19 -13.57 -11.30 3.91
CA GLN A 19 -12.96 -9.99 3.72
C GLN A 19 -11.55 -9.93 4.30
N GLU A 20 -11.33 -10.46 5.50
CA GLU A 20 -10.03 -10.51 6.16
C GLU A 20 -9.03 -11.37 5.36
N GLU A 21 -9.48 -12.53 4.88
CA GLU A 21 -8.65 -13.41 4.03
C GLU A 21 -8.27 -12.72 2.71
N ARG A 22 -9.24 -12.09 2.04
CA ARG A 22 -8.99 -11.32 0.81
C ARG A 22 -7.99 -10.19 1.05
N LEU A 23 -8.14 -9.45 2.14
CA LEU A 23 -7.23 -8.35 2.50
C LEU A 23 -5.81 -8.88 2.74
N HIS A 24 -5.68 -10.00 3.46
CA HIS A 24 -4.39 -10.64 3.70
C HIS A 24 -3.70 -11.06 2.38
N ILE A 25 -4.43 -11.73 1.49
CA ILE A 25 -3.92 -12.19 0.19
C ILE A 25 -3.50 -11.00 -0.67
N GLN A 26 -4.30 -9.94 -0.71
CA GLN A 26 -3.97 -8.72 -1.45
C GLN A 26 -2.70 -8.07 -0.89
N LYS A 27 -2.62 -7.86 0.44
CA LYS A 27 -1.43 -7.28 1.08
C LYS A 27 -0.18 -8.07 0.72
N LYS A 28 -0.22 -9.40 0.84
CA LYS A 28 0.92 -10.28 0.53
C LYS A 28 1.31 -10.21 -0.94
N THR A 29 0.32 -10.22 -1.84
CA THR A 29 0.55 -10.15 -3.29
C THR A 29 1.18 -8.81 -3.68
N PHE A 30 0.60 -7.70 -3.24
CA PHE A 30 1.14 -6.36 -3.52
C PHE A 30 2.53 -6.16 -2.95
N THR A 31 2.78 -6.62 -1.71
CA THR A 31 4.10 -6.51 -1.08
C THR A 31 5.17 -7.24 -1.90
N LYS A 32 4.89 -8.49 -2.32
CA LYS A 32 5.81 -9.25 -3.18
C LYS A 32 6.03 -8.58 -4.54
N TRP A 33 4.95 -8.10 -5.16
CA TRP A 33 5.02 -7.41 -6.44
C TRP A 33 5.90 -6.15 -6.34
N MET A 34 5.70 -5.31 -5.32
CA MET A 34 6.54 -4.13 -5.09
C MET A 34 8.01 -4.49 -4.86
N ASN A 35 8.28 -5.50 -4.03
CA ASN A 35 9.66 -5.92 -3.74
C ASN A 35 10.38 -6.46 -4.98
N SER A 36 9.66 -7.04 -5.94
CA SER A 36 10.24 -7.48 -7.23
C SER A 36 10.85 -6.32 -8.05
N PHE A 37 10.37 -5.09 -7.84
CA PHE A 37 10.94 -3.89 -8.44
C PHE A 37 11.95 -3.21 -7.50
N LEU A 38 11.59 -3.04 -6.23
CA LEU A 38 12.38 -2.27 -5.26
C LEU A 38 13.72 -2.91 -4.89
N VAL A 39 13.85 -4.24 -5.04
CA VAL A 39 15.12 -4.95 -4.83
C VAL A 39 16.25 -4.38 -5.69
N LYS A 40 15.94 -3.91 -6.91
CA LYS A 40 16.92 -3.27 -7.82
C LYS A 40 17.47 -1.96 -7.26
N ALA A 41 16.70 -1.29 -6.40
CA ALA A 41 17.08 -0.07 -5.70
C ALA A 41 17.60 -0.31 -4.27
N LYS A 42 17.83 -1.57 -3.88
CA LYS A 42 18.17 -1.97 -2.50
C LYS A 42 17.16 -1.48 -1.46
N MET A 43 15.88 -1.47 -1.84
CA MET A 43 14.77 -1.13 -0.96
C MET A 43 13.83 -2.33 -0.86
N GLU A 44 13.16 -2.47 0.28
CA GLU A 44 12.19 -3.52 0.54
C GLU A 44 11.01 -2.95 1.34
N VAL A 45 9.83 -3.51 1.12
CA VAL A 45 8.59 -3.26 1.87
C VAL A 45 8.29 -4.49 2.71
N GLU A 46 8.19 -4.32 4.03
CA GLU A 46 7.76 -5.38 4.94
C GLU A 46 6.27 -5.24 5.26
N ASP A 47 5.84 -4.02 5.64
CA ASP A 47 4.44 -3.69 5.81
C ASP A 47 4.03 -2.54 4.89
N LEU A 48 3.20 -2.88 3.90
CA LEU A 48 2.64 -1.96 2.92
C LEU A 48 2.06 -0.67 3.52
N PHE A 49 1.39 -0.73 4.67
CA PHE A 49 0.68 0.41 5.25
C PHE A 49 1.61 1.39 5.97
N THR A 50 2.70 0.90 6.57
CA THR A 50 3.66 1.74 7.28
C THR A 50 4.77 2.21 6.36
N ASP A 51 5.23 1.35 5.47
CA ASP A 51 6.45 1.56 4.69
C ASP A 51 6.24 2.49 3.49
N LEU A 52 4.99 2.67 3.06
CA LEU A 52 4.63 3.65 2.03
C LEU A 52 4.17 4.98 2.61
N ALA A 53 3.98 5.08 3.92
CA ALA A 53 3.36 6.24 4.56
C ALA A 53 4.18 7.53 4.42
N ASP A 54 5.49 7.44 4.17
CA ASP A 54 6.36 8.60 3.94
C ASP A 54 6.52 8.99 2.46
N GLY A 55 5.93 8.22 1.55
CA GLY A 55 5.96 8.42 0.10
C GLY A 55 7.29 8.11 -0.58
N VAL A 56 8.36 7.76 0.14
CA VAL A 56 9.70 7.59 -0.44
C VAL A 56 9.78 6.32 -1.29
N LYS A 57 9.36 5.19 -0.73
CA LYS A 57 9.31 3.90 -1.46
C LYS A 57 8.31 3.96 -2.62
N LEU A 58 7.22 4.70 -2.47
CA LEU A 58 6.21 4.89 -3.51
C LEU A 58 6.78 5.65 -4.71
N LEU A 59 7.43 6.81 -4.48
CA LEU A 59 8.12 7.56 -5.54
C LEU A 59 9.13 6.69 -6.30
N LYS A 60 9.95 5.93 -5.57
CA LYS A 60 10.95 5.07 -6.18
C LYS A 60 10.32 3.96 -7.02
N LEU A 61 9.24 3.34 -6.53
CA LEU A 61 8.51 2.33 -7.28
C LEU A 61 7.97 2.91 -8.60
N LEU A 62 7.33 4.08 -8.56
CA LEU A 62 6.79 4.74 -9.75
C LEU A 62 7.87 5.07 -10.77
N GLU A 63 9.04 5.56 -10.31
CA GLU A 63 10.20 5.83 -11.18
C GLU A 63 10.71 4.56 -11.86
N ILE A 64 10.76 3.43 -11.15
CA ILE A 64 11.21 2.15 -11.73
C ILE A 64 10.20 1.59 -12.73
N ILE A 65 8.90 1.66 -12.43
CA ILE A 65 7.86 1.07 -13.28
C ILE A 65 7.63 1.90 -14.54
N SER A 66 7.59 3.23 -14.41
CA SER A 66 7.41 4.15 -15.54
C SER A 66 8.67 4.31 -16.39
N GLY A 67 9.86 4.15 -15.79
CA GLY A 67 11.13 4.50 -16.42
C GLY A 67 11.41 6.01 -16.46
N GLU A 68 10.54 6.84 -15.89
CA GLU A 68 10.69 8.29 -15.82
C GLU A 68 11.33 8.73 -14.50
N LYS A 69 12.08 9.84 -14.51
CA LYS A 69 12.67 10.39 -13.30
C LYS A 69 11.66 11.27 -12.57
N LEU A 70 11.19 10.84 -11.40
CA LEU A 70 10.27 11.63 -10.55
C LEU A 70 11.00 12.61 -9.60
N GLY A 71 12.33 12.66 -9.69
CA GLY A 71 13.16 13.52 -8.84
C GLY A 71 13.48 12.90 -7.48
N LYS A 72 14.29 13.60 -6.69
CA LYS A 72 14.74 13.08 -5.39
C LYS A 72 13.62 13.26 -4.34
N PRO A 73 13.34 12.23 -3.53
CA PRO A 73 12.43 12.36 -2.39
C PRO A 73 13.00 13.32 -1.35
N ASN A 74 12.11 13.97 -0.61
CA ASN A 74 12.46 14.76 0.56
C ASN A 74 12.74 13.83 1.75
N ASN A 75 13.96 13.89 2.28
CA ASN A 75 14.42 13.05 3.40
C ASN A 75 14.18 13.69 4.77
N GLY A 76 13.46 14.81 4.83
CA GLY A 76 13.14 15.48 6.08
C GLY A 76 12.21 14.65 6.97
N ARG A 77 12.40 14.75 8.30
CA ARG A 77 11.68 13.91 9.28
C ARG A 77 10.27 14.41 9.63
N MET A 78 9.99 15.69 9.39
CA MET A 78 8.68 16.29 9.70
C MET A 78 7.57 15.75 8.81
N ARG A 79 6.33 15.76 9.33
CA ARG A 79 5.14 15.31 8.61
C ARG A 79 4.95 16.00 7.26
N VAL A 80 5.29 17.29 7.15
CA VAL A 80 5.16 18.05 5.90
C VAL A 80 5.99 17.45 4.77
N HIS A 81 7.19 16.92 5.04
CA HIS A 81 8.05 16.29 4.02
C HIS A 81 7.46 14.97 3.54
N LYS A 82 6.89 14.17 4.45
CA LYS A 82 6.18 12.93 4.09
C LYS A 82 4.99 13.23 3.17
N ILE A 83 4.19 14.25 3.52
CA ILE A 83 3.05 14.70 2.70
C ILE A 83 3.54 15.17 1.33
N GLU A 84 4.64 15.93 1.26
CA GLU A 84 5.22 16.38 0.00
C GLU A 84 5.58 15.21 -0.92
N ASN A 85 6.23 14.17 -0.40
CA ASN A 85 6.60 12.98 -1.18
C ASN A 85 5.37 12.21 -1.69
N VAL A 86 4.36 12.04 -0.84
CA VAL A 86 3.09 11.40 -1.22
C VAL A 86 2.38 12.23 -2.29
N ASN A 87 2.29 13.55 -2.12
CA ASN A 87 1.67 14.44 -3.10
C ASN A 87 2.36 14.38 -4.46
N LYS A 88 3.70 14.31 -4.50
CA LYS A 88 4.45 14.11 -5.76
C LYS A 88 4.08 12.79 -6.44
N SER A 89 3.97 11.70 -5.66
CA SER A 89 3.57 10.39 -6.18
C SER A 89 2.16 10.43 -6.77
N LEU A 90 1.21 11.04 -6.04
CA LEU A 90 -0.17 11.16 -6.47
C LEU A 90 -0.30 12.07 -7.70
N ALA A 91 0.41 13.20 -7.74
CA ALA A 91 0.43 14.09 -8.89
C ALA A 91 0.90 13.37 -10.17
N PHE A 92 1.93 12.54 -10.05
CA PHE A 92 2.40 11.70 -11.15
C PHE A 92 1.32 10.71 -11.62
N LEU A 93 0.62 10.04 -10.70
CA LEU A 93 -0.45 9.08 -11.02
C LEU A 93 -1.71 9.71 -11.62
N HIS A 94 -1.91 11.02 -11.41
CA HIS A 94 -3.02 11.78 -11.99
C HIS A 94 -2.73 12.27 -13.42
N THR A 95 -1.50 12.10 -13.91
CA THR A 95 -1.08 12.50 -15.26
C THR A 95 -1.37 11.37 -16.25
#